data_AF-A0A943PWU8-F1
#
_entry.id   AF-A0A943PWU8-F1
#
_cell.length_a   1.000
_cell.length_b   1.000
_cell.length_c   1.000
_cell.angle_alpha   90.00
_cell.angle_beta   90.00
_cell.angle_gamma   90.00
#
_symmetry.space_group_name_H-M   'P 1'
#
loop_
_entity.id
_entity.type
_entity.pdbx_description
1 polymer ?
#
loop_
_entity_poly.entity_id
_entity_poly.type
_entity_poly.pdbx_seq_one_letter_code
_entity_poly.pdbx_strand_id
1 'polypeptide(L)'
;MRRAAVFAHYDKDRIIDDYVIYYIRSLKEIFDNIVFVSCLEIPEEEIAKLDGIADYVICENHNEYDFGSYKRGYFYLLSKGLEENYDELAFVNDSCYGPLYPFKPIIEQVGECDFWGMTRNLEWREHIQSFFIVFKKQVFTSEIFKNFMASIKDEEKKLDVVTKYEIGLSRLLLENGFNFDYAVKYNPRYRSNITIFKWREAILKYHMPLLKCSLLRGKNTFHTTIVDWEKVIPDCYPIELIKKNIERTREKVIDCKRFKTVRLFIFDIVGNLRKTPRRIFQNLIKYCLPFLSD
;
A
#
# COMPACT_ATOMS: atom_id res chain seq x y z
N MET A 1 14.84 -19.73 -2.21
CA MET A 1 13.48 -19.28 -2.56
C MET A 1 13.61 -18.14 -3.55
N ARG A 2 12.96 -18.22 -4.71
CA ARG A 2 12.97 -17.17 -5.74
C ARG A 2 11.66 -16.40 -5.72
N ARG A 3 11.72 -15.07 -5.79
CA ARG A 3 10.54 -14.21 -5.62
C ARG A 3 10.43 -13.20 -6.77
N ALA A 4 9.25 -13.11 -7.37
CA ALA A 4 8.92 -12.08 -8.34
C ALA A 4 7.99 -11.04 -7.70
N ALA A 5 8.05 -9.80 -8.18
CA ALA A 5 7.12 -8.74 -7.80
C ALA A 5 6.57 -8.03 -9.04
N VAL A 6 5.29 -7.67 -8.99
CA VAL A 6 4.69 -6.66 -9.86
C VAL A 6 4.55 -5.39 -9.05
N PHE A 7 5.22 -4.33 -9.51
CA PHE A 7 5.18 -3.00 -8.89
C PHE A 7 4.24 -2.09 -9.68
N ALA A 8 3.06 -1.79 -9.12
CA ALA A 8 2.08 -0.89 -9.71
C ALA A 8 2.41 0.57 -9.42
N HIS A 9 2.41 1.39 -10.46
CA HIS A 9 2.72 2.81 -10.39
C HIS A 9 1.61 3.68 -11.02
N TYR A 10 1.30 4.79 -10.35
CA TYR A 10 0.44 5.82 -10.91
C TYR A 10 0.87 7.21 -10.44
N ASP A 11 1.19 8.06 -11.41
CA ASP A 11 1.33 9.50 -11.19
C ASP A 11 0.65 10.28 -12.31
N LYS A 12 -0.27 11.18 -11.96
CA LYS A 12 -1.04 11.98 -12.93
C LYS A 12 -0.18 12.88 -13.81
N ASP A 13 1.02 13.25 -13.34
CA ASP A 13 1.96 14.10 -14.06
C ASP A 13 2.99 13.23 -14.83
N ARG A 14 2.82 11.90 -14.81
CA ARG A 14 3.65 10.88 -15.48
C ARG A 14 5.11 10.88 -15.00
N ILE A 15 5.31 11.15 -13.71
CA ILE A 15 6.62 11.21 -13.07
C ILE A 15 6.83 9.99 -12.18
N ILE A 16 8.00 9.35 -12.31
CA ILE A 16 8.50 8.37 -11.35
C ILE A 16 9.31 9.13 -10.29
N ASP A 17 8.68 9.43 -9.15
CA ASP A 17 9.31 10.17 -8.06
C ASP A 17 10.49 9.40 -7.44
N ASP A 18 11.45 10.14 -6.87
CA ASP A 18 12.66 9.56 -6.26
C ASP A 18 12.35 8.59 -5.10
N TYR A 19 11.22 8.77 -4.39
CA TYR A 19 10.79 7.82 -3.36
C TYR A 19 10.40 6.46 -3.96
N VAL A 20 9.86 6.43 -5.19
CA VAL A 20 9.52 5.20 -5.92
C VAL A 20 10.80 4.49 -6.32
N ILE A 21 11.80 5.23 -6.84
CA ILE A 21 13.13 4.70 -7.18
C ILE A 21 13.79 4.08 -5.94
N TYR A 22 13.76 4.79 -4.80
CA TYR A 22 14.27 4.28 -3.53
C TYR A 22 13.54 3.00 -3.08
N TYR A 23 12.22 2.99 -3.22
CA TYR A 23 11.40 1.84 -2.84
C TYR A 23 11.75 0.60 -3.68
N ILE A 24 11.77 0.73 -5.01
CA ILE A 24 12.10 -0.39 -5.92
C ILE A 24 13.51 -0.91 -5.67
N ARG A 25 14.50 -0.02 -5.48
CA ARG A 25 15.87 -0.43 -5.13
C ARG A 25 15.91 -1.29 -3.88
N SER A 26 15.18 -0.89 -2.85
CA SER A 26 15.13 -1.63 -1.59
C SER A 26 14.37 -2.95 -1.70
N LEU A 27 13.39 -3.04 -2.61
CA LEU A 27 12.66 -4.28 -2.89
C LEU A 27 13.57 -5.36 -3.50
N LYS A 28 14.65 -4.99 -4.22
CA LYS A 28 15.63 -5.95 -4.76
C LYS A 28 16.37 -6.76 -3.69
N GLU A 29 16.34 -6.32 -2.43
CA GLU A 29 16.91 -7.09 -1.32
C GLU A 29 16.06 -8.32 -0.95
N ILE A 30 14.80 -8.35 -1.38
CA ILE A 30 13.83 -9.40 -1.07
C ILE A 30 13.15 -9.99 -2.30
N PHE A 31 13.28 -9.37 -3.49
CA PHE A 31 12.73 -9.87 -4.76
C PHE A 31 13.84 -10.00 -5.81
N ASP A 32 13.87 -11.14 -6.49
CA ASP A 32 14.83 -11.46 -7.54
C ASP A 32 14.45 -10.85 -8.90
N ASN A 33 13.15 -10.60 -9.10
CA ASN A 33 12.61 -10.03 -10.32
C ASN A 33 11.51 -9.02 -10.01
N ILE A 34 11.57 -7.84 -10.61
CA ILE A 34 10.58 -6.78 -10.45
C ILE A 34 10.09 -6.34 -11.83
N VAL A 35 8.80 -6.55 -12.07
CA VAL A 35 8.09 -6.01 -13.23
C VAL A 35 7.39 -4.73 -12.81
N PHE A 36 7.87 -3.60 -13.30
CA PHE A 36 7.24 -2.32 -13.09
C PHE A 36 6.10 -2.13 -14.09
N VAL A 37 4.93 -1.73 -13.59
CA VAL A 37 3.76 -1.50 -14.43
C VAL A 37 3.13 -0.16 -14.06
N SER A 38 3.06 0.77 -15.01
CA SER A 38 2.34 2.02 -14.85
C SER A 38 0.98 2.00 -15.55
N CYS A 39 -0.01 2.57 -14.88
CA CYS A 39 -1.37 2.80 -15.40
C CYS A 39 -1.44 3.88 -16.49
N LEU A 40 -0.33 4.59 -16.75
CA LEU A 40 -0.22 5.58 -17.82
C LEU A 40 1.01 5.28 -18.67
N GLU A 41 1.03 5.82 -19.88
CA GLU A 41 2.27 5.97 -20.63
C GLU A 41 3.21 6.92 -19.87
N ILE A 42 4.48 6.56 -19.78
CA ILE A 42 5.51 7.31 -19.04
C ILE A 42 6.59 7.75 -20.04
N PRO A 43 7.09 9.00 -19.98
CA PRO A 43 8.17 9.46 -20.83
C PRO A 43 9.44 8.61 -20.71
N GLU A 44 10.21 8.49 -21.79
CA GLU A 44 11.42 7.66 -21.84
C GLU A 44 12.46 8.08 -20.78
N GLU A 45 12.59 9.39 -20.53
CA GLU A 45 13.50 9.93 -19.53
C GLU A 45 13.12 9.53 -18.09
N GLU A 46 11.83 9.30 -17.83
CA GLU A 46 11.34 8.81 -16.55
C GLU A 46 11.54 7.29 -16.46
N ILE A 47 11.26 6.55 -17.53
CA ILE A 47 11.51 5.10 -17.62
C ILE A 47 13.00 4.78 -17.41
N ALA A 48 13.91 5.58 -17.97
CA ALA A 48 15.36 5.39 -17.82
C ALA A 48 15.83 5.42 -16.35
N LYS A 49 15.07 6.02 -15.42
CA LYS A 49 15.38 5.97 -13.98
C LYS A 49 15.26 4.56 -13.39
N LEU A 50 14.53 3.66 -14.07
CA LEU A 50 14.34 2.27 -13.68
C LEU A 50 15.45 1.34 -14.17
N ASP A 51 16.40 1.85 -14.97
CA ASP A 51 17.50 1.05 -15.50
C ASP A 51 18.32 0.39 -14.37
N GLY A 52 18.47 -0.93 -14.48
CA GLY A 52 19.16 -1.74 -13.50
C GLY A 52 18.41 -1.97 -12.18
N ILE A 53 17.21 -1.42 -12.01
CA ILE A 53 16.40 -1.62 -10.79
C ILE A 53 15.04 -2.29 -11.01
N ALA A 54 14.48 -2.21 -12.22
CA ALA A 54 13.38 -3.06 -12.67
C ALA A 54 13.85 -3.97 -13.80
N ASP A 55 13.36 -5.21 -13.84
CA ASP A 55 13.72 -6.21 -14.84
C ASP A 55 12.88 -6.08 -16.12
N TYR A 56 11.69 -5.52 -15.99
CA TYR A 56 10.81 -5.22 -17.11
C TYR A 56 9.89 -4.06 -16.78
N VAL A 57 9.52 -3.28 -17.79
CA VAL A 57 8.69 -2.08 -17.66
C VAL A 57 7.51 -2.18 -18.63
N ILE A 58 6.30 -1.98 -18.11
CA ILE A 58 5.07 -1.88 -18.90
C ILE A 58 4.43 -0.52 -18.55
N CYS A 59 4.29 0.38 -19.53
CA CYS A 59 3.67 1.68 -19.33
C CYS A 59 2.58 1.85 -20.38
N GLU A 60 1.32 1.65 -19.98
CA GLU A 60 0.18 1.78 -20.89
C GLU A 60 -1.06 2.27 -20.15
N ASN A 61 -1.91 3.01 -20.85
CA ASN A 61 -3.17 3.46 -20.28
C ASN A 61 -4.17 2.31 -20.21
N HIS A 62 -4.61 1.97 -19.00
CA HIS A 62 -5.60 0.90 -18.81
C HIS A 62 -6.81 1.23 -17.94
N ASN A 63 -6.79 2.31 -17.15
CA ASN A 63 -7.86 2.74 -16.22
C ASN A 63 -8.29 1.72 -15.14
N GLU A 64 -7.86 0.47 -15.20
CA GLU A 64 -8.13 -0.62 -14.24
C GLU A 64 -7.46 -0.47 -12.85
N TYR A 65 -6.92 0.71 -12.51
CA TYR A 65 -6.16 0.99 -11.26
C TYR A 65 -5.03 -0.03 -11.00
N ASP A 66 -4.49 -0.07 -9.77
CA ASP A 66 -3.38 -0.97 -9.40
C ASP A 66 -3.64 -2.43 -9.76
N PHE A 67 -4.89 -2.90 -9.69
CA PHE A 67 -5.25 -4.27 -10.07
C PHE A 67 -5.07 -4.55 -11.57
N GLY A 68 -5.31 -3.55 -12.43
CA GLY A 68 -4.94 -3.62 -13.84
C GLY A 68 -3.43 -3.74 -14.05
N SER A 69 -2.64 -3.04 -13.24
CA SER A 69 -1.19 -3.13 -13.28
C SER A 69 -0.72 -4.52 -12.83
N TYR A 70 -1.30 -5.04 -11.74
CA TYR A 70 -1.06 -6.41 -11.25
C TYR A 70 -1.41 -7.47 -12.29
N LYS A 71 -2.55 -7.32 -12.99
CA LYS A 71 -2.98 -8.20 -14.09
C LYS A 71 -1.93 -8.28 -15.19
N ARG A 72 -1.46 -7.13 -15.69
CA ARG A 72 -0.46 -7.06 -16.76
C ARG A 72 0.86 -7.70 -16.35
N GLY A 73 1.37 -7.33 -15.17
CA GLY A 73 2.61 -7.90 -14.66
C GLY A 73 2.50 -9.41 -14.42
N TYR A 74 1.36 -9.88 -13.90
CA TYR A 74 1.09 -11.31 -13.71
C TYR A 74 1.11 -12.07 -15.04
N PHE A 75 0.37 -11.61 -16.06
CA PHE A 75 0.34 -12.29 -17.36
C PHE A 75 1.68 -12.21 -18.11
N TYR A 76 2.42 -11.10 -17.96
CA TYR A 76 3.80 -11.02 -18.46
C TYR A 76 4.69 -12.07 -17.79
N LEU A 77 4.71 -12.13 -16.45
CA LEU A 77 5.49 -13.13 -15.72
C LEU A 77 5.08 -14.55 -16.09
N LEU A 78 3.77 -14.81 -16.23
CA LEU A 78 3.26 -16.12 -16.65
C LEU A 78 3.82 -16.51 -18.02
N SER A 79 3.86 -15.58 -18.98
CA SER A 79 4.47 -15.80 -20.30
C SER A 79 5.99 -16.05 -20.27
N LYS A 80 6.65 -15.71 -19.14
CA LYS A 80 8.08 -15.91 -18.89
C LYS A 80 8.38 -17.09 -17.97
N GLY A 81 7.39 -17.96 -17.71
CA GLY A 81 7.55 -19.14 -16.86
C GLY A 81 7.52 -18.81 -15.37
N LEU A 82 6.53 -18.02 -14.94
CA LEU A 82 6.31 -17.69 -13.52
C LEU A 82 6.23 -18.96 -12.65
N GLU A 83 5.53 -19.99 -13.14
CA GLU A 83 5.23 -21.22 -12.41
C GLU A 83 6.48 -22.08 -12.21
N GLU A 84 7.43 -22.05 -13.13
CA GLU A 84 8.66 -22.82 -13.05
C GLU A 84 9.73 -22.10 -12.25
N ASN A 85 9.79 -20.77 -12.36
CA ASN A 85 10.95 -19.99 -11.92
C ASN A 85 10.83 -19.40 -10.52
N TYR A 86 9.63 -19.28 -9.96
CA TYR A 86 9.40 -18.57 -8.69
C TYR A 86 8.59 -19.40 -7.68
N ASP A 87 8.81 -19.06 -6.42
CA ASP A 87 8.15 -19.63 -5.24
C ASP A 87 7.12 -18.67 -4.64
N GLU A 88 7.34 -17.36 -4.79
CA GLU A 88 6.40 -16.32 -4.37
C GLU A 88 6.24 -15.24 -5.45
N LEU A 89 5.03 -14.71 -5.53
CA LEU A 89 4.65 -13.55 -6.35
C LEU A 89 4.13 -12.44 -5.43
N ALA A 90 4.70 -11.26 -5.51
CA ALA A 90 4.20 -10.08 -4.80
C ALA A 90 3.49 -9.08 -5.71
N PHE A 91 2.43 -8.49 -5.19
CA PHE A 91 1.84 -7.26 -5.71
C PHE A 91 2.15 -6.13 -4.74
N VAL A 92 2.81 -5.09 -5.25
CA VAL A 92 3.27 -3.93 -4.49
C VAL A 92 2.90 -2.68 -5.25
N ASN A 93 2.50 -1.60 -4.59
CA ASN A 93 2.25 -0.32 -5.26
C ASN A 93 3.01 0.85 -4.63
N ASP A 94 3.05 1.95 -5.37
CA ASP A 94 3.68 3.22 -4.99
C ASP A 94 2.86 4.08 -4.01
N SER A 95 1.75 3.56 -3.47
CA SER A 95 0.88 4.32 -2.55
C SER A 95 1.48 4.49 -1.15
N CYS A 96 2.71 4.02 -0.94
CA CYS A 96 3.48 4.13 0.29
C CYS A 96 4.89 4.69 0.05
N TYR A 97 5.37 5.52 0.96
CA TYR A 97 6.79 5.77 1.14
C TYR A 97 7.42 4.61 1.90
N GLY A 98 8.60 4.19 1.46
CA GLY A 98 9.44 3.27 2.20
C GLY A 98 10.48 2.57 1.34
N PRO A 99 11.15 1.55 1.88
CA PRO A 99 11.07 1.14 3.28
C PRO A 99 11.63 2.20 4.24
N LEU A 100 10.88 2.53 5.30
CA LEU A 100 11.36 3.29 6.45
C LEU A 100 12.29 2.46 7.35
N TYR A 101 12.04 1.14 7.40
CA TYR A 101 12.87 0.14 8.06
C TYR A 101 13.13 -1.00 7.08
N PRO A 102 14.27 -1.72 7.14
CA PRO A 102 14.50 -2.88 6.29
C PRO A 102 13.34 -3.87 6.31
N PHE A 103 12.99 -4.47 5.17
CA PHE A 103 11.85 -5.39 5.08
C PHE A 103 12.07 -6.73 5.81
N LYS A 104 13.31 -7.24 5.81
CA LYS A 104 13.59 -8.60 6.29
C LYS A 104 13.05 -8.89 7.71
N PRO A 105 13.31 -8.04 8.74
CA PRO A 105 12.82 -8.33 10.10
C PRO A 105 11.30 -8.40 10.23
N ILE A 106 10.54 -7.62 9.46
CA ILE A 106 9.06 -7.65 9.54
C ILE A 106 8.48 -8.83 8.77
N ILE A 107 9.12 -9.23 7.66
CA ILE A 107 8.69 -10.39 6.86
C ILE A 107 8.93 -11.69 7.63
N GLU A 108 9.98 -11.77 8.44
CA GLU A 108 10.25 -12.92 9.31
C GLU A 108 9.19 -13.15 10.40
N GLN A 109 8.32 -12.16 10.66
CA GLN A 109 7.17 -12.34 11.57
C GLN A 109 5.99 -13.05 10.92
N VAL A 110 6.02 -13.26 9.60
CA VAL A 110 4.98 -13.98 8.87
C VAL A 110 5.14 -15.48 9.15
N GLY A 111 4.09 -16.09 9.70
CA GLY A 111 4.03 -17.53 9.96
C GLY A 111 3.67 -18.33 8.71
N GLU A 112 3.44 -19.62 8.92
CA GLU A 112 3.01 -20.52 7.84
C GLU A 112 1.64 -20.10 7.29
N CYS A 113 1.61 -19.75 6.00
CA CYS A 113 0.40 -19.40 5.28
C CYS A 113 0.52 -19.63 3.78
N ASP A 114 -0.58 -19.46 3.03
CA ASP A 114 -0.60 -19.55 1.56
C ASP A 114 -0.40 -18.19 0.87
N PHE A 115 -0.84 -17.11 1.51
CA PHE A 115 -0.59 -15.74 1.09
C PHE A 115 -0.48 -14.82 2.31
N TRP A 116 0.19 -13.68 2.18
CA TRP A 116 0.33 -12.73 3.27
C TRP A 116 0.42 -11.30 2.76
N GLY A 117 0.27 -10.32 3.64
CA GLY A 117 0.59 -8.94 3.28
C GLY A 117 1.10 -8.13 4.44
N MET A 118 1.41 -6.86 4.18
CA MET A 118 1.99 -6.01 5.22
C MET A 118 1.02 -5.81 6.39
N THR A 119 -0.26 -5.60 6.08
CA THR A 119 -1.32 -5.35 7.07
C THR A 119 -2.63 -5.99 6.65
N ARG A 120 -3.50 -6.24 7.64
CA ARG A 120 -4.89 -6.66 7.45
C ARG A 120 -5.88 -5.58 7.90
N ASN A 121 -7.11 -5.68 7.44
CA ASN A 121 -8.22 -4.81 7.82
C ASN A 121 -9.51 -5.61 8.04
N LEU A 122 -10.29 -5.28 9.07
CA LEU A 122 -11.53 -5.97 9.48
C LEU A 122 -12.78 -5.06 9.44
N GLU A 123 -12.64 -3.82 8.94
CA GLU A 123 -13.68 -2.79 9.07
C GLU A 123 -14.94 -3.11 8.27
N TRP A 124 -14.76 -3.75 7.12
CA TRP A 124 -15.85 -4.19 6.25
C TRP A 124 -15.96 -5.72 6.27
N ARG A 125 -14.91 -6.37 5.76
CA ARG A 125 -14.65 -7.80 5.84
C ARG A 125 -13.17 -7.98 6.13
N GLU A 126 -12.80 -9.11 6.68
CA GLU A 126 -11.39 -9.44 6.86
C GLU A 126 -10.71 -9.62 5.51
N HIS A 127 -9.62 -8.89 5.30
CA HIS A 127 -8.80 -8.95 4.08
C HIS A 127 -7.38 -8.44 4.34
N ILE A 128 -6.46 -8.85 3.49
CA ILE A 128 -5.13 -8.27 3.35
C ILE A 128 -5.20 -7.03 2.45
N GLN A 129 -4.47 -5.98 2.82
CA GLN A 129 -4.46 -4.73 2.04
C GLN A 129 -3.55 -4.85 0.82
N SER A 130 -4.03 -4.39 -0.34
CA SER A 130 -3.43 -4.69 -1.65
C SER A 130 -2.16 -3.91 -2.00
N PHE A 131 -1.69 -3.01 -1.14
CA PHE A 131 -0.49 -2.21 -1.40
C PHE A 131 0.82 -2.99 -1.23
N PHE A 132 0.74 -4.12 -0.54
CA PHE A 132 1.82 -5.08 -0.38
C PHE A 132 1.19 -6.41 0.04
N ILE A 133 1.06 -7.32 -0.93
CA ILE A 133 0.53 -8.68 -0.75
C ILE A 133 1.40 -9.65 -1.52
N VAL A 134 1.65 -10.83 -0.95
CA VAL A 134 2.52 -11.87 -1.46
C VAL A 134 1.77 -13.19 -1.47
N PHE A 135 1.85 -13.90 -2.57
CA PHE A 135 1.20 -15.19 -2.81
C PHE A 135 2.28 -16.26 -2.95
N LYS A 136 2.13 -17.38 -2.25
CA LYS A 136 2.98 -18.55 -2.49
C LYS A 136 2.55 -19.27 -3.76
N LYS A 137 3.44 -20.12 -4.29
CA LYS A 137 3.29 -20.87 -5.54
C LYS A 137 1.91 -21.48 -5.72
N GLN A 138 1.43 -22.23 -4.74
CA GLN A 138 0.13 -22.90 -4.80
C GLN A 138 -1.05 -21.94 -5.04
N VAL A 139 -0.93 -20.67 -4.65
CA VAL A 139 -1.95 -19.65 -4.88
C VAL A 139 -1.84 -19.11 -6.30
N PHE A 140 -0.69 -18.58 -6.71
CA PHE A 140 -0.58 -17.88 -7.99
C PHE A 140 -0.60 -18.80 -9.22
N THR A 141 -0.36 -20.11 -9.04
CA THR A 141 -0.55 -21.14 -10.07
C THR A 141 -1.94 -21.78 -10.03
N SER A 142 -2.80 -21.38 -9.09
CA SER A 142 -4.16 -21.94 -9.01
C SER A 142 -5.05 -21.37 -10.11
N GLU A 143 -5.95 -22.21 -10.63
CA GLU A 143 -6.94 -21.81 -11.63
C GLU A 143 -7.87 -20.71 -11.09
N ILE A 144 -8.18 -20.72 -9.79
CA ILE A 144 -8.99 -19.70 -9.12
C ILE A 144 -8.30 -18.33 -9.18
N PHE A 145 -7.00 -18.27 -8.87
CA PHE A 145 -6.23 -17.03 -8.93
C PHE A 145 -6.10 -16.53 -10.36
N LYS A 146 -5.77 -17.41 -11.32
CA LYS A 146 -5.67 -17.06 -12.73
C LYS A 146 -6.99 -16.49 -13.28
N ASN A 147 -8.11 -17.11 -12.96
CA ASN A 147 -9.44 -16.64 -13.35
C ASN A 147 -9.78 -15.30 -12.69
N PHE A 148 -9.41 -15.10 -11.42
CA PHE A 148 -9.54 -13.79 -10.78
C PHE A 148 -8.75 -12.71 -11.53
N MET A 149 -7.48 -12.97 -11.85
CA MET A 149 -6.64 -12.00 -12.58
C MET A 149 -7.20 -11.69 -13.97
N ALA A 150 -7.75 -12.69 -14.67
CA ALA A 150 -8.42 -12.50 -15.96
C ALA A 150 -9.72 -11.68 -15.85
N SER A 151 -10.41 -11.73 -14.72
CA SER A 151 -11.70 -11.05 -14.51
C SER A 151 -11.59 -9.54 -14.22
N ILE A 152 -10.39 -9.06 -13.88
CA ILE A 152 -10.13 -7.64 -13.61
C ILE A 152 -10.44 -6.82 -14.87
N LYS A 153 -11.21 -5.75 -14.70
CA LYS A 153 -11.67 -4.84 -15.75
C LYS A 153 -11.83 -3.43 -15.18
N ASP A 154 -12.07 -2.46 -16.05
CA ASP A 154 -12.32 -1.09 -15.62
C ASP A 154 -13.63 -1.02 -14.83
N GLU A 155 -13.62 -0.22 -13.77
CA GLU A 155 -14.72 -0.08 -12.82
C GLU A 155 -15.00 1.40 -12.57
N GLU A 156 -16.25 1.83 -12.78
CA GLU A 156 -16.63 3.24 -12.71
C GLU A 156 -16.41 3.87 -11.32
N LYS A 157 -16.50 3.07 -10.25
CA LYS A 157 -16.39 3.54 -8.88
C LYS A 157 -15.18 2.92 -8.21
N LYS A 158 -14.33 3.77 -7.62
CA LYS A 158 -13.21 3.34 -6.78
C LYS A 158 -13.60 2.38 -5.64
N LEU A 159 -14.82 2.53 -5.11
CA LEU A 159 -15.32 1.61 -4.08
C LEU A 159 -15.53 0.19 -4.62
N ASP A 160 -15.87 0.06 -5.90
CA ASP A 160 -16.05 -1.23 -6.56
C ASP A 160 -14.70 -1.92 -6.76
N VAL A 161 -13.63 -1.18 -7.11
CA VAL A 161 -12.25 -1.69 -7.12
C VAL A 161 -11.86 -2.26 -5.74
N VAL A 162 -12.11 -1.51 -4.66
CA VAL A 162 -11.79 -1.98 -3.30
C VAL A 162 -12.62 -3.20 -2.93
N THR A 163 -13.92 -3.20 -3.23
CA THR A 163 -14.83 -4.27 -2.81
C THR A 163 -14.65 -5.54 -3.63
N LYS A 164 -14.57 -5.41 -4.96
CA LYS A 164 -14.44 -6.54 -5.89
C LYS A 164 -13.03 -7.11 -5.91
N TYR A 165 -12.00 -6.26 -5.78
CA TYR A 165 -10.64 -6.72 -5.97
C TYR A 165 -9.86 -6.84 -4.66
N GLU A 166 -9.70 -5.79 -3.86
CA GLU A 166 -8.94 -5.88 -2.60
C GLU A 166 -9.61 -6.81 -1.58
N ILE A 167 -10.88 -6.56 -1.27
CA ILE A 167 -11.65 -7.43 -0.37
C ILE A 167 -11.99 -8.75 -1.06
N GLY A 168 -12.39 -8.69 -2.33
CA GLY A 168 -12.81 -9.86 -3.09
C GLY A 168 -11.71 -10.90 -3.28
N LEU A 169 -10.45 -10.50 -3.50
CA LEU A 169 -9.33 -11.44 -3.64
C LEU A 169 -9.10 -12.23 -2.36
N SER A 170 -8.99 -11.55 -1.21
CA SER A 170 -8.79 -12.25 0.07
C SER A 170 -9.95 -13.19 0.38
N ARG A 171 -11.19 -12.77 0.07
CA ARG A 171 -12.39 -13.59 0.25
C ARG A 171 -12.40 -14.81 -0.64
N LEU A 172 -12.12 -14.64 -1.92
CA LEU A 172 -12.06 -15.72 -2.89
C LEU A 172 -11.04 -16.78 -2.46
N LEU A 173 -9.85 -16.37 -2.04
CA LEU A 173 -8.81 -17.30 -1.58
C LEU A 173 -9.23 -18.07 -0.33
N LEU A 174 -9.78 -17.37 0.68
CA LEU A 174 -10.29 -17.99 1.91
C LEU A 174 -11.43 -18.99 1.64
N GLU A 175 -12.37 -18.62 0.76
CA GLU A 175 -13.51 -19.48 0.39
C GLU A 175 -13.08 -20.75 -0.36
N ASN A 176 -11.88 -20.73 -0.96
CA ASN A 176 -11.29 -21.87 -1.65
C ASN A 176 -10.21 -22.59 -0.83
N GLY A 177 -10.19 -22.38 0.50
CA GLY A 177 -9.38 -23.16 1.43
C GLY A 177 -7.95 -22.67 1.64
N PHE A 178 -7.55 -21.58 0.99
CA PHE A 178 -6.27 -20.93 1.28
C PHE A 178 -6.37 -20.16 2.60
N ASN A 179 -5.27 -20.07 3.33
CA ASN A 179 -5.15 -19.28 4.54
C ASN A 179 -4.13 -18.14 4.37
N PHE A 180 -4.19 -17.15 5.25
CA PHE A 180 -3.29 -16.01 5.19
C PHE A 180 -2.70 -15.62 6.53
N ASP A 181 -1.60 -14.86 6.46
CA ASP A 181 -1.05 -14.13 7.59
C ASP A 181 -0.68 -12.68 7.22
N TYR A 182 -0.21 -11.88 8.17
CA TYR A 182 0.18 -10.49 7.96
C TYR A 182 1.41 -10.11 8.78
N ALA A 183 2.32 -9.33 8.19
CA ALA A 183 3.63 -9.03 8.76
C ALA A 183 3.54 -8.14 10.03
N VAL A 184 2.79 -7.03 9.97
CA VAL A 184 2.67 -6.13 11.14
C VAL A 184 1.69 -6.72 12.16
N LYS A 185 2.21 -7.39 13.20
CA LYS A 185 1.44 -8.01 14.31
C LYS A 185 0.82 -6.99 15.27
N TYR A 186 -0.02 -6.10 14.75
CA TYR A 186 -0.82 -5.19 15.55
C TYR A 186 -1.89 -5.94 16.36
N ASN A 187 -2.52 -5.25 17.31
CA ASN A 187 -3.60 -5.79 18.14
C ASN A 187 -4.65 -6.57 17.30
N PRO A 188 -4.84 -7.88 17.54
CA PRO A 188 -5.69 -8.72 16.71
C PRO A 188 -7.20 -8.39 16.82
N ARG A 189 -7.60 -7.58 17.81
CA ARG A 189 -8.97 -7.11 17.97
C ARG A 189 -9.21 -5.76 17.28
N TYR A 190 -8.16 -5.08 16.85
CA TYR A 190 -8.31 -3.80 16.16
C TYR A 190 -8.86 -4.04 14.76
N ARG A 191 -9.93 -3.31 14.42
CA ARG A 191 -10.71 -3.63 13.22
C ARG A 191 -10.42 -2.73 12.03
N SER A 192 -9.89 -1.54 12.24
CA SER A 192 -9.81 -0.53 11.19
C SER A 192 -8.44 -0.50 10.54
N ASN A 193 -8.32 0.33 9.50
CA ASN A 193 -7.08 0.47 8.76
C ASN A 193 -5.98 1.11 9.63
N ILE A 194 -5.07 0.27 10.15
CA ILE A 194 -3.95 0.74 10.99
C ILE A 194 -3.01 1.68 10.24
N THR A 195 -2.91 1.55 8.91
CA THR A 195 -2.05 2.41 8.07
C THR A 195 -2.52 3.86 8.01
N ILE A 196 -3.76 4.14 8.46
CA ILE A 196 -4.33 5.49 8.51
C ILE A 196 -4.61 5.93 9.94
N PHE A 197 -5.26 5.09 10.76
CA PHE A 197 -5.70 5.49 12.09
C PHE A 197 -4.66 5.30 13.18
N LYS A 198 -3.70 4.38 12.96
CA LYS A 198 -2.66 4.01 13.93
C LYS A 198 -1.27 4.06 13.32
N TRP A 199 -1.10 4.84 12.26
CA TRP A 199 0.12 4.88 11.44
C TRP A 199 1.38 5.23 12.26
N ARG A 200 1.26 6.13 13.24
CA ARG A 200 2.36 6.49 14.15
C ARG A 200 2.78 5.32 15.01
N GLU A 201 1.83 4.64 15.65
CA GLU A 201 2.12 3.47 16.48
C GLU A 201 2.66 2.33 15.62
N ALA A 202 2.07 2.08 14.44
CA ALA A 202 2.52 1.07 13.50
C ALA A 202 3.99 1.27 13.11
N ILE A 203 4.42 2.50 12.81
CA ILE A 203 5.81 2.81 12.46
C ILE A 203 6.71 2.76 13.70
N LEU A 204 6.40 3.53 14.74
CA LEU A 204 7.31 3.74 15.88
C LEU A 204 7.48 2.50 16.78
N LYS A 205 6.42 1.69 16.94
CA LYS A 205 6.41 0.56 17.88
C LYS A 205 6.53 -0.79 17.18
N TYR A 206 5.96 -0.90 15.98
CA TYR A 206 5.95 -2.15 15.23
C TYR A 206 6.92 -2.13 14.04
N HIS A 207 7.72 -1.07 13.89
CA HIS A 207 8.68 -0.91 12.79
C HIS A 207 8.06 -1.14 11.41
N MET A 208 6.80 -0.72 11.21
CA MET A 208 6.13 -0.83 9.93
C MET A 208 6.94 -0.08 8.87
N PRO A 209 7.41 -0.75 7.80
CA PRO A 209 8.34 -0.14 6.84
C PRO A 209 7.66 0.80 5.85
N LEU A 210 6.33 0.87 5.81
CA LEU A 210 5.59 1.57 4.77
C LEU A 210 4.66 2.64 5.37
N LEU A 211 4.83 3.88 4.93
CA LEU A 211 3.98 5.03 5.29
C LEU A 211 3.08 5.41 4.13
N LYS A 212 1.76 5.44 4.33
CA LYS A 212 0.82 5.81 3.26
C LYS A 212 1.02 7.24 2.76
N CYS A 213 1.25 7.41 1.45
CA CYS A 213 1.41 8.73 0.84
C CYS A 213 0.16 9.62 1.03
N SER A 214 -1.02 9.00 1.06
CA SER A 214 -2.31 9.69 1.28
C SER A 214 -2.36 10.46 2.60
N LEU A 215 -1.60 10.07 3.63
CA LEU A 215 -1.49 10.80 4.89
C LEU A 215 -0.90 12.18 4.63
N LEU A 216 0.31 12.22 4.07
CA LEU A 216 1.07 13.45 3.90
C LEU A 216 0.60 14.29 2.69
N ARG A 217 -0.12 13.68 1.75
CA ARG A 217 -0.79 14.38 0.64
C ARG A 217 -2.09 15.08 1.03
N GLY A 218 -2.56 14.95 2.28
CA GLY A 218 -3.75 15.67 2.76
C GLY A 218 -5.08 14.96 2.56
N LYS A 219 -5.10 13.67 2.21
CA LYS A 219 -6.35 12.96 1.89
C LYS A 219 -7.09 12.41 3.11
N ASN A 220 -6.48 12.50 4.29
CA ASN A 220 -6.93 11.86 5.53
C ASN A 220 -7.17 12.86 6.69
N THR A 221 -7.37 14.14 6.40
CA THR A 221 -7.43 15.25 7.37
C THR A 221 -8.53 15.11 8.43
N PHE A 222 -9.58 14.33 8.15
CA PHE A 222 -10.63 13.98 9.12
C PHE A 222 -10.46 12.60 9.76
N HIS A 223 -9.47 11.83 9.36
CA HIS A 223 -9.23 10.46 9.84
C HIS A 223 -8.11 10.41 10.86
N THR A 224 -7.12 11.28 10.71
CA THR A 224 -5.93 11.36 11.55
C THR A 224 -5.31 12.74 11.44
N THR A 225 -4.23 12.97 12.18
CA THR A 225 -3.40 14.16 12.02
C THR A 225 -1.97 13.80 11.61
N ILE A 226 -1.37 14.65 10.77
CA ILE A 226 0.03 14.61 10.33
C ILE A 226 0.93 15.59 11.10
N VAL A 227 0.45 16.22 12.17
CA VAL A 227 1.27 17.10 13.02
C VAL A 227 2.57 16.40 13.46
N ASP A 228 3.72 17.06 13.27
CA ASP A 228 5.04 16.49 13.56
C ASP A 228 5.28 15.11 12.89
N TRP A 229 4.82 14.90 11.66
CA TRP A 229 5.04 13.65 10.93
C TRP A 229 6.52 13.32 10.75
N GLU A 230 7.38 14.34 10.66
CA GLU A 230 8.83 14.19 10.51
C GLU A 230 9.43 13.39 11.67
N LYS A 231 8.86 13.51 12.88
CA LYS A 231 9.30 12.77 14.08
C LYS A 231 8.96 11.29 14.05
N VAL A 232 8.14 10.85 13.10
CA VAL A 232 7.79 9.43 12.90
C VAL A 232 8.73 8.76 11.91
N ILE A 233 9.45 9.54 11.10
CA ILE A 233 10.38 9.02 10.11
C ILE A 233 11.69 8.67 10.82
N PRO A 234 12.19 7.42 10.71
CA PRO A 234 13.47 7.05 11.31
C PRO A 234 14.63 7.70 10.56
N ASP A 235 15.72 7.99 11.28
CA ASP A 235 16.90 8.68 10.75
C ASP A 235 17.58 7.95 9.59
N CYS A 236 17.37 6.63 9.47
CA CYS A 236 17.90 5.83 8.36
C CYS A 236 17.16 6.06 7.03
N TYR A 237 15.97 6.68 7.04
CA TYR A 237 15.23 6.99 5.83
C TYR A 237 15.52 8.42 5.35
N PRO A 238 15.87 8.63 4.07
CA PRO A 238 16.11 9.97 3.52
C PRO A 238 14.80 10.77 3.42
N ILE A 239 14.48 11.53 4.47
CA ILE A 239 13.23 12.28 4.59
C ILE A 239 12.98 13.29 3.45
N GLU A 240 14.03 13.76 2.78
CA GLU A 240 13.93 14.65 1.62
C GLU A 240 13.15 14.02 0.45
N LEU A 241 13.15 12.69 0.30
CA LEU A 241 12.34 12.01 -0.70
C LEU A 241 10.84 12.24 -0.50
N ILE A 242 10.40 12.25 0.77
CA ILE A 242 9.01 12.55 1.12
C ILE A 242 8.75 14.03 0.87
N LYS A 243 9.63 14.93 1.33
CA LYS A 243 9.46 16.39 1.20
C LYS A 243 9.31 16.81 -0.26
N LYS A 244 10.19 16.32 -1.14
CA LYS A 244 10.12 16.59 -2.59
C LYS A 244 8.80 16.10 -3.20
N ASN A 245 8.30 14.93 -2.81
CA ASN A 245 7.02 14.44 -3.34
C ASN A 245 5.83 15.28 -2.86
N ILE A 246 5.79 15.66 -1.58
CA ILE A 246 4.68 16.45 -1.04
C ILE A 246 4.66 17.89 -1.56
N GLU A 247 5.81 18.47 -1.93
CA GLU A 247 5.85 19.79 -2.58
C GLU A 247 5.01 19.84 -3.87
N ARG A 248 5.02 18.76 -4.65
CA ARG A 248 4.24 18.64 -5.89
C ARG A 248 2.82 18.11 -5.68
N THR A 249 2.65 17.16 -4.76
CA THR A 249 1.43 16.32 -4.72
C THR A 249 0.46 16.63 -3.58
N ARG A 250 0.85 17.45 -2.60
CA ARG A 250 0.03 17.72 -1.42
C ARG A 250 -1.11 18.68 -1.74
N GLU A 251 -2.31 18.34 -1.27
CA GLU A 251 -3.45 19.25 -1.29
C GLU A 251 -3.20 20.43 -0.33
N LYS A 252 -3.94 21.54 -0.46
CA LYS A 252 -3.79 22.67 0.48
C LYS A 252 -4.17 22.20 1.89
N VAL A 253 -3.15 21.94 2.71
CA VAL A 253 -3.24 21.44 4.07
C VAL A 253 -2.51 22.41 4.99
N ILE A 254 -3.15 22.82 6.07
CA ILE A 254 -2.57 23.62 7.13
C ILE A 254 -1.95 22.65 8.14
N ASP A 255 -0.63 22.44 8.05
CA ASP A 255 0.10 21.77 9.14
C ASP A 255 0.10 22.68 10.38
N CYS A 256 -1.01 22.62 11.11
CA CYS A 256 -1.26 23.48 12.25
C CYS A 256 -0.55 22.90 13.46
N LYS A 257 0.62 23.45 13.77
CA LYS A 257 1.35 23.15 15.03
C LYS A 257 0.59 23.61 16.29
N ARG A 258 -0.47 24.42 16.14
CA ARG A 258 -1.33 24.80 17.26
C ARG A 258 -2.15 23.60 17.73
N PHE A 259 -2.40 23.54 19.04
CA PHE A 259 -3.17 22.47 19.68
C PHE A 259 -2.64 21.05 19.44
N LYS A 260 -1.36 20.87 19.09
CA LYS A 260 -0.75 19.56 18.79
C LYS A 260 -1.21 18.45 19.75
N THR A 261 -1.05 18.65 21.07
CA THR A 261 -1.40 17.64 22.08
C THR A 261 -2.88 17.27 22.03
N VAL A 262 -3.76 18.26 21.87
CA VAL A 262 -5.21 18.07 21.75
C VAL A 262 -5.55 17.31 20.46
N ARG A 263 -4.91 17.66 19.34
CA ARG A 263 -5.12 17.00 18.04
C ARG A 263 -4.71 15.54 18.09
N LEU A 264 -3.52 15.24 18.61
CA LEU A 264 -3.04 13.86 18.80
C LEU A 264 -4.01 13.05 19.68
N PHE A 265 -4.46 13.63 20.78
CA PHE A 265 -5.42 12.98 21.69
C PHE A 265 -6.76 12.69 21.01
N ILE A 266 -7.34 13.69 20.33
CA ILE A 266 -8.64 13.54 19.64
C ILE A 266 -8.55 12.48 18.54
N PHE A 267 -7.52 12.52 17.70
CA PHE A 267 -7.40 11.56 16.60
C PHE A 267 -7.05 10.14 17.10
N ASP A 268 -6.39 10.00 18.25
CA ASP A 268 -6.24 8.69 18.87
C ASP A 268 -7.59 8.09 19.29
N ILE A 269 -8.48 8.91 19.89
CA ILE A 269 -9.86 8.52 20.21
C ILE A 269 -10.61 8.14 18.93
N VAL A 270 -10.60 8.99 17.90
CA VAL A 270 -11.25 8.73 16.60
C VAL A 270 -10.78 7.39 16.02
N GLY A 271 -9.47 7.12 16.07
CA GLY A 271 -8.89 5.86 15.61
C GLY A 271 -9.35 4.63 16.40
N ASN A 272 -9.73 4.78 17.67
CA ASN A 272 -10.22 3.70 18.53
C ASN A 272 -11.74 3.46 18.44
N LEU A 273 -12.51 4.43 17.94
CA LEU A 273 -13.96 4.29 17.78
C LEU A 273 -14.31 3.22 16.74
N ARG A 274 -15.46 2.55 16.90
CA ARG A 274 -16.05 1.73 15.81
C ARG A 274 -16.50 2.62 14.66
N LYS A 275 -16.62 2.05 13.47
CA LYS A 275 -16.95 2.75 12.22
C LYS A 275 -18.10 3.76 12.31
N THR A 276 -19.27 3.37 12.85
CA THR A 276 -20.43 4.26 12.91
C THR A 276 -20.22 5.45 13.85
N PRO A 277 -19.87 5.26 15.15
CA PRO A 277 -19.49 6.38 16.01
C PRO A 277 -18.35 7.22 15.44
N ARG A 278 -17.34 6.59 14.83
CA ARG A 278 -16.22 7.30 14.21
C ARG A 278 -16.70 8.28 13.16
N ARG A 279 -17.56 7.85 12.23
CA ARG A 279 -18.09 8.71 11.16
C ARG A 279 -18.83 9.93 11.70
N ILE A 280 -19.54 9.78 12.82
CA ILE A 280 -20.20 10.90 13.51
C ILE A 280 -19.16 11.91 14.02
N PHE A 281 -18.12 11.43 14.72
CA PHE A 281 -17.03 12.28 15.18
C PHE A 281 -16.26 12.97 14.05
N GLN A 282 -16.02 12.26 12.94
CA GLN A 282 -15.37 12.86 11.77
C GLN A 282 -16.22 13.97 11.14
N ASN A 283 -17.54 13.79 11.09
CA ASN A 283 -18.46 14.85 10.67
C ASN A 283 -18.45 16.03 11.64
N LEU A 284 -18.41 15.78 12.95
CA LEU A 284 -18.27 16.86 13.95
C LEU A 284 -16.96 17.64 13.78
N ILE A 285 -15.84 16.95 13.54
CA ILE A 285 -14.57 17.61 13.23
C ILE A 285 -14.71 18.46 11.97
N LYS A 286 -15.28 17.90 10.91
CA LYS A 286 -15.45 18.57 9.61
C LYS A 286 -16.31 19.83 9.70
N TYR A 287 -17.45 19.77 10.40
CA TYR A 287 -18.46 20.84 10.38
C TYR A 287 -18.42 21.76 11.60
N CYS A 288 -17.95 21.27 12.75
CA CYS A 288 -18.00 22.02 14.01
C CYS A 288 -16.61 22.39 14.55
N LEU A 289 -15.58 21.60 14.25
CA LEU A 289 -14.21 21.81 14.78
C LEU A 289 -13.14 21.80 13.67
N PRO A 290 -13.30 22.60 12.59
CA PRO A 290 -12.39 22.56 11.44
C PRO A 290 -10.95 22.98 11.78
N PHE A 291 -10.73 23.65 12.91
CA PHE A 291 -9.39 23.98 13.40
C PHE A 291 -8.59 22.76 13.89
N LEU A 292 -9.24 21.60 14.05
CA LEU A 292 -8.59 20.34 14.42
C LEU A 292 -8.08 19.55 13.20
N SER A 293 -8.67 19.71 12.02
CA SER A 293 -8.19 19.05 10.79
C SER A 293 -6.91 19.69 10.29
N ASP A 294 -6.06 18.88 9.65
CA ASP A 294 -4.94 19.39 8.85
C ASP A 294 -5.46 20.05 7.57
#